data_AF-A0A7S3XQV0-F1
#
_entry.id   AF-A0A7S3XQV0-F1
#
_cell.length_a   1.000
_cell.length_b   1.000
_cell.length_c   1.000
_cell.angle_alpha   90.00
_cell.angle_beta   90.00
_cell.angle_gamma   90.00
#
_symmetry.space_group_name_H-M   'P 1'
#
loop_
_entity.id
_entity.type
_entity.pdbx_description
1 polymer ?
#
loop_
_entity_poly.entity_id
_entity_poly.type
_entity_poly.pdbx_seq_one_letter_code
_entity_poly.pdbx_strand_id
1 'polypeptide(L)'
;AAAGAAAGTGAKPGGGAWEDDDLDFGDEDLDLGPDAPSAPAQRPSGGGGGGGFALPEPGPLAPARWVQNSSHAADHAAAGSFESAMQLLNRQIAAVNFAPLRKHFLKVYHAAGAQLPGLPGTPA
;
A
#
# COMPACT_ATOMS: atom_id res chain seq x y z
N ALA A 1 -54.88 37.85 -29.47
CA ALA A 1 -55.23 37.62 -30.88
C ALA A 1 -54.08 36.87 -31.54
N ALA A 2 -54.41 35.82 -32.31
CA ALA A 2 -53.58 35.08 -33.28
C ALA A 2 -52.30 34.38 -32.75
N ALA A 3 -52.29 33.04 -32.74
CA ALA A 3 -51.67 32.16 -33.75
C ALA A 3 -50.13 32.12 -33.58
N GLY A 4 -49.44 31.02 -33.34
CA GLY A 4 -49.63 29.63 -33.78
C GLY A 4 -48.33 29.20 -34.46
N ALA A 5 -47.71 28.10 -34.05
CA ALA A 5 -46.86 27.23 -34.89
C ALA A 5 -46.22 26.14 -34.03
N ALA A 6 -46.50 24.90 -34.39
CA ALA A 6 -45.90 23.69 -33.86
C ALA A 6 -44.48 23.49 -34.40
N ALA A 7 -43.60 22.92 -33.56
CA ALA A 7 -42.47 22.14 -34.03
C ALA A 7 -42.23 21.02 -33.01
N GLY A 8 -42.66 19.81 -33.37
CA GLY A 8 -42.41 18.61 -32.59
C GLY A 8 -40.98 18.14 -32.75
N THR A 9 -40.42 17.61 -31.67
CA THR A 9 -39.36 16.61 -31.70
C THR A 9 -39.69 15.57 -30.64
N GLY A 10 -39.84 14.33 -31.10
CA GLY A 10 -40.35 13.20 -30.32
C GLY A 10 -39.52 12.92 -29.08
N ALA A 11 -40.17 13.02 -27.93
CA ALA A 11 -39.71 12.41 -26.69
C ALA A 11 -40.02 10.90 -26.76
N LYS A 12 -38.98 10.08 -26.92
CA LYS A 12 -39.05 8.67 -26.54
C LYS A 12 -38.65 8.60 -25.06
N PRO A 13 -39.50 8.07 -24.17
CA PRO A 13 -39.17 8.00 -22.74
C PRO A 13 -38.04 6.98 -22.54
N GLY A 14 -37.15 7.30 -21.59
CA GLY A 14 -35.89 6.60 -21.37
C GLY A 14 -36.02 5.10 -21.14
N GLY A 15 -35.21 4.34 -21.87
CA GLY A 15 -34.67 3.06 -21.43
C GLY A 15 -33.28 3.32 -20.85
N GLY A 16 -33.02 2.79 -19.65
CA GLY A 16 -31.77 2.99 -18.93
C GLY A 16 -30.59 2.33 -19.66
N ALA A 17 -29.41 2.94 -19.54
CA ALA A 17 -28.12 2.44 -20.03
C ALA A 17 -27.60 1.23 -19.22
N TRP A 18 -28.50 0.28 -18.89
CA TRP A 18 -28.20 -0.89 -18.06
C TRP A 18 -28.90 -2.16 -18.56
N GLU A 19 -29.58 -2.12 -19.71
CA GLU A 19 -30.09 -3.33 -20.37
C GLU A 19 -29.16 -3.68 -21.53
N ASP A 20 -27.92 -4.06 -21.19
CA ASP A 20 -27.12 -4.96 -22.04
C ASP A 20 -26.81 -6.18 -21.17
N ASP A 21 -27.66 -7.19 -21.30
CA ASP A 21 -27.52 -8.54 -20.74
C ASP A 21 -26.55 -9.37 -21.59
N ASP A 22 -25.48 -8.74 -22.08
CA ASP A 22 -24.49 -9.30 -23.03
C ASP A 22 -23.07 -9.33 -22.45
N LEU A 23 -22.93 -9.33 -21.12
CA LEU A 23 -21.65 -9.56 -20.45
C LEU A 23 -21.46 -11.05 -20.17
N ASP A 24 -21.45 -11.87 -21.22
CA ASP A 24 -20.92 -13.23 -21.18
C ASP A 24 -19.40 -13.15 -21.10
N PHE A 25 -18.88 -12.94 -19.88
CA PHE A 25 -17.48 -13.20 -19.57
C PHE A 25 -17.30 -14.72 -19.50
N GLY A 26 -17.25 -15.37 -20.66
CA GLY A 26 -16.92 -16.78 -20.76
C GLY A 26 -15.67 -17.07 -19.96
N ASP A 27 -15.78 -18.04 -19.05
CA ASP A 27 -14.78 -18.42 -18.05
C ASP A 27 -13.45 -18.95 -18.66
N GLU A 28 -13.30 -18.87 -19.98
CA GLU A 28 -12.36 -19.66 -20.78
C GLU A 28 -11.25 -18.82 -21.45
N ASP A 29 -11.28 -17.48 -21.38
CA ASP A 29 -10.35 -16.60 -22.12
C ASP A 29 -9.34 -15.83 -21.26
N LEU A 30 -9.21 -16.14 -19.96
CA LEU A 30 -8.16 -15.58 -19.10
C LEU A 30 -7.01 -16.58 -18.90
N ASP A 31 -6.43 -17.07 -19.99
CA ASP A 31 -5.13 -17.76 -19.96
C ASP A 31 -4.00 -16.74 -19.73
N LEU A 32 -3.84 -16.36 -18.47
CA LEU A 32 -2.73 -15.54 -18.03
C LEU A 32 -1.47 -16.42 -18.06
N GLY A 33 -0.73 -16.32 -19.16
CA GLY A 33 0.54 -17.02 -19.36
C GLY A 33 1.52 -16.86 -18.19
N PRO A 34 2.60 -17.66 -18.17
CA PRO A 34 3.44 -17.89 -16.97
C PRO A 34 4.13 -16.65 -16.37
N ASP A 35 4.04 -15.49 -17.03
CA ASP A 35 4.57 -14.19 -16.59
C ASP A 35 3.53 -13.30 -15.88
N ALA A 36 2.31 -13.78 -15.62
CA ALA A 36 1.38 -13.09 -14.75
C ALA A 36 2.05 -12.87 -13.38
N PRO A 37 2.05 -11.63 -12.82
CA PRO A 37 2.58 -11.41 -11.49
C PRO A 37 1.82 -12.32 -10.55
N SER A 38 2.49 -13.35 -10.03
CA SER A 38 1.92 -14.21 -9.01
C SER A 38 1.50 -13.30 -7.86
N ALA A 39 0.21 -12.99 -7.78
CA ALA A 39 -0.37 -12.41 -6.59
C ALA A 39 0.10 -13.32 -5.44
N PRO A 40 0.65 -12.79 -4.34
CA PRO A 40 1.07 -13.63 -3.23
C PRO A 40 -0.14 -14.48 -2.88
N ALA A 41 0.00 -15.79 -3.10
CA ALA A 41 -1.08 -16.74 -2.97
C ALA A 41 -1.85 -16.39 -1.70
N GLN A 42 -3.17 -16.23 -1.80
CA GLN A 42 -4.04 -16.39 -0.64
C GLN A 42 -3.59 -17.71 0.00
N ARG A 43 -2.86 -17.60 1.11
CA ARG A 43 -2.45 -18.77 1.87
C ARG A 43 -3.74 -19.53 2.15
N PRO A 44 -3.78 -20.86 1.95
CA PRO A 44 -4.92 -21.63 2.40
C PRO A 44 -5.11 -21.30 3.88
N SER A 45 -6.26 -20.70 4.20
CA SER A 45 -6.76 -20.71 5.57
C SER A 45 -6.67 -22.15 6.04
N GLY A 46 -5.96 -22.38 7.15
CA GLY A 46 -5.55 -23.69 7.62
C GLY A 46 -6.65 -24.73 7.48
N GLY A 47 -6.59 -25.51 6.40
CA GLY A 47 -7.52 -26.59 6.11
C GLY A 47 -6.97 -27.88 6.68
N GLY A 48 -7.11 -28.04 8.00
CA GLY A 48 -6.91 -29.31 8.71
C GLY A 48 -8.00 -29.43 9.75
N GLY A 49 -9.00 -30.26 9.48
CA GLY A 49 -10.18 -30.43 10.32
C GLY A 49 -9.86 -30.68 11.79
N GLY A 50 -10.55 -29.93 12.67
CA GLY A 50 -10.53 -30.12 14.12
C GLY A 50 -10.19 -28.84 14.88
N GLY A 51 -11.18 -27.97 15.09
CA GLY A 51 -11.31 -27.00 16.21
C GLY A 51 -10.06 -26.34 16.82
N GLY A 52 -8.99 -26.08 16.08
CA GLY A 52 -7.72 -25.59 16.61
C GLY A 52 -7.50 -24.11 16.33
N PHE A 53 -7.16 -23.34 17.36
CA PHE A 53 -6.73 -21.95 17.22
C PHE A 53 -5.29 -21.90 16.68
N ALA A 54 -5.07 -21.18 15.57
CA ALA A 54 -3.75 -20.94 14.99
C ALA A 54 -3.36 -19.46 15.09
N LEU A 55 -2.10 -19.17 15.43
CA LEU A 55 -1.61 -17.79 15.55
C LEU A 55 -1.35 -17.18 14.16
N PRO A 56 -1.64 -15.88 13.96
CA PRO A 56 -1.30 -15.18 12.73
C PRO A 56 0.21 -14.97 12.59
N GLU A 57 0.68 -14.88 11.35
CA GLU A 57 2.07 -14.56 11.04
C GLU A 57 2.31 -13.04 11.18
N PRO A 58 3.41 -12.60 11.83
CA PRO A 58 3.70 -11.18 11.99
C PRO A 58 3.96 -10.48 10.66
N GLY A 59 3.19 -9.43 10.37
CA GLY A 59 3.43 -8.60 9.19
C GLY A 59 4.76 -7.81 9.27
N PRO A 60 5.25 -7.29 8.13
CA PRO A 60 6.47 -6.50 8.10
C PRO A 60 6.34 -5.20 8.89
N LEU A 61 7.40 -4.87 9.63
CA LEU A 61 7.47 -3.68 10.49
C LEU A 61 7.36 -2.39 9.67
N ALA A 62 6.67 -1.38 10.21
CA ALA A 62 6.54 -0.06 9.59
C ALA A 62 7.88 0.60 9.18
N PRO A 63 8.92 0.68 10.04
CA PRO A 63 10.21 1.26 9.63
C PRO A 63 10.91 0.44 8.54
N ALA A 64 10.69 -0.87 8.47
CA ALA A 64 11.25 -1.69 7.39
C ALA A 64 10.65 -1.34 6.03
N ARG A 65 9.36 -0.97 5.99
CA ARG A 65 8.72 -0.46 4.76
C ARG A 65 9.29 0.87 4.31
N TRP A 66 9.68 1.75 5.23
CA TRP A 66 10.28 3.05 4.89
C TRP A 66 11.64 2.87 4.20
N VAL A 67 12.46 1.96 4.71
CA VAL A 67 13.76 1.59 4.13
C VAL A 67 13.59 1.01 2.71
N GLN A 68 12.56 0.19 2.49
CA GLN A 68 12.30 -0.43 1.18
C GLN A 68 11.74 0.56 0.15
N ASN A 69 10.92 1.51 0.59
CA ASN A 69 10.18 2.41 -0.30
C ASN A 69 10.88 3.76 -0.54
N SER A 70 11.85 4.15 0.29
CA SER A 70 12.55 5.43 0.16
C SER A 70 14.03 5.27 -0.12
N SER A 71 14.57 6.14 -0.97
CA SER A 71 16.00 6.28 -1.29
C SER A 71 16.67 7.45 -0.56
N HIS A 72 15.99 8.10 0.38
CA HIS A 72 16.53 9.21 1.15
C HIS A 72 17.24 8.73 2.42
N ALA A 73 18.49 9.14 2.62
CA ALA A 73 19.27 8.76 3.80
C ALA A 73 18.61 9.21 5.14
N ALA A 74 17.84 10.31 5.11
CA ALA A 74 17.10 10.79 6.27
C ALA A 74 16.01 9.79 6.72
N ASP A 75 15.30 9.17 5.77
CA ASP A 75 14.23 8.20 6.07
C ASP A 75 14.80 6.90 6.63
N HIS A 76 15.97 6.49 6.14
CA HIS A 76 16.70 5.34 6.68
C HIS A 76 17.21 5.61 8.09
N ALA A 77 17.68 6.83 8.38
CA ALA A 77 18.06 7.25 9.72
C ALA A 77 16.85 7.33 10.68
N ALA A 78 15.69 7.80 10.19
CA ALA A 78 14.44 7.82 10.94
C ALA A 78 13.94 6.40 11.26
N ALA A 79 14.11 5.46 10.33
CA ALA A 79 13.79 4.04 10.51
C ALA A 79 14.78 3.30 11.43
N GLY A 80 15.88 3.93 11.85
CA GLY A 80 16.93 3.32 12.68
C GLY A 80 17.96 2.49 11.89
N SER A 81 17.87 2.45 10.57
CA SER A 81 18.83 1.79 9.68
C SER A 81 20.00 2.73 9.35
N PHE A 82 20.84 3.01 10.36
CA PHE A 82 21.95 3.97 10.20
C PHE A 82 22.99 3.51 9.18
N GLU A 83 23.21 2.20 9.04
CA GLU A 83 24.18 1.68 8.07
C GLU A 83 23.75 1.96 6.63
N SER A 84 22.49 1.69 6.30
CA SER A 84 21.96 1.99 4.97
C SER A 84 21.94 3.50 4.69
N ALA A 85 21.62 4.33 5.70
CA ALA A 85 21.71 5.78 5.58
C ALA A 85 23.15 6.27 5.29
N MET A 86 24.16 5.69 5.94
CA MET A 86 25.57 6.04 5.71
C MET A 86 26.03 5.60 4.32
N GLN A 87 25.63 4.42 3.86
CA GLN A 87 25.93 3.97 2.49
C GLN A 87 25.28 4.89 1.44
N LEU A 88 24.04 5.33 1.66
CA LEU A 88 23.37 6.29 0.78
C LEU A 88 24.09 7.65 0.76
N LEU A 89 24.47 8.20 1.91
CA LEU A 89 25.22 9.47 1.96
C LEU A 89 26.61 9.36 1.33
N ASN A 90 27.27 8.21 1.46
CA ASN A 90 28.52 7.97 0.77
C ASN A 90 28.32 7.98 -0.74
N ARG A 91 27.27 7.34 -1.26
CA ARG A 91 26.96 7.34 -2.71
C ARG A 91 26.47 8.69 -3.23
N GLN A 92 25.74 9.45 -2.43
CA GLN A 92 25.11 10.71 -2.84
C GLN A 92 26.06 11.91 -2.78
N ILE A 93 26.83 12.03 -1.71
CA ILE A 93 27.68 13.21 -1.44
C ILE A 93 29.11 12.87 -1.06
N ALA A 94 29.53 11.61 -1.24
CA ALA A 94 30.86 11.12 -0.85
C ALA A 94 31.20 11.39 0.63
N ALA A 95 30.19 11.35 1.52
CA ALA A 95 30.43 11.48 2.95
C ALA A 95 31.22 10.27 3.48
N VAL A 96 32.33 10.52 4.15
CA VAL A 96 33.22 9.49 4.71
C VAL A 96 33.36 9.60 6.23
N ASN A 97 33.26 10.81 6.77
CA ASN A 97 33.33 11.05 8.21
C ASN A 97 31.94 11.31 8.80
N PHE A 98 31.39 10.32 9.50
CA PHE A 98 30.07 10.38 10.12
C PHE A 98 30.10 10.78 11.62
N ALA A 99 31.27 11.02 12.19
CA ALA A 99 31.40 11.46 13.58
C ALA A 99 30.57 12.72 13.93
N PRO A 100 30.55 13.79 13.10
CA PRO A 100 29.73 14.97 13.39
C PRO A 100 28.22 14.73 13.15
N LEU A 101 27.86 13.78 12.28
CA LEU A 101 26.47 13.48 11.92
C LEU A 101 25.75 12.60 12.95
N ARG A 102 26.47 11.88 13.80
CA ARG A 102 25.91 10.97 14.82
C ARG A 102 24.82 11.62 15.68
N LYS A 103 25.04 12.85 16.16
CA LYS A 103 24.05 13.56 16.99
C LYS A 103 22.76 13.86 16.22
N HIS A 104 22.88 14.17 14.93
CA HIS A 104 21.75 14.47 14.07
C HIS A 104 20.95 13.21 13.76
N PHE A 105 21.61 12.10 13.46
CA PHE A 105 20.94 10.81 13.27
C PHE A 105 20.14 10.36 14.49
N LEU A 106 20.72 10.46 15.68
CA LEU A 106 20.00 10.13 16.91
C LEU A 106 18.80 11.05 17.14
N LYS A 107 18.95 12.36 16.87
CA LYS A 107 17.85 13.31 17.00
C LYS A 107 16.69 12.98 16.07
N VAL A 108 16.99 12.63 14.81
CA VAL A 108 15.96 12.25 13.82
C VAL A 108 15.27 10.95 14.22
N TYR A 109 16.04 9.94 14.65
CA TYR A 109 15.49 8.67 15.12
C TYR A 109 14.52 8.85 16.30
N HIS A 110 14.90 9.65 17.30
CA HIS A 110 14.03 9.94 18.44
C HIS A 110 12.78 10.76 18.07
N ALA A 111 12.85 11.59 17.03
CA ALA A 111 11.72 12.40 16.58
C ALA A 111 10.74 11.65 15.67
N ALA A 112 11.14 10.50 15.12
CA ALA A 112 10.36 9.78 14.10
C ALA A 112 9.21 8.93 14.65
N GLY A 113 9.31 8.49 15.91
CA GLY A 113 8.33 7.61 16.55
C GLY A 113 7.58 8.29 17.69
N ALA A 114 6.29 8.00 17.80
CA ALA A 114 5.46 8.33 18.96
C ALA A 114 4.88 7.03 19.52
N GLN A 115 4.90 6.89 20.85
CA GLN A 115 4.32 5.75 21.56
C GLN A 115 3.08 6.23 22.31
N LEU A 116 2.00 5.46 22.26
CA LEU A 116 0.76 5.75 22.97
C LEU A 116 0.45 4.55 23.88
N PRO A 117 0.25 4.76 25.19
CA PRO A 117 -0.09 3.65 26.08
C PRO A 117 -1.43 3.03 25.67
N GLY A 118 -1.43 1.71 25.52
CA GLY A 118 -2.63 0.90 25.29
C GLY A 118 -3.33 0.54 26.59
N LEU A 119 -3.28 -0.73 26.96
CA LEU A 119 -3.90 -1.21 28.21
C LEU A 119 -2.96 -0.96 29.42
N PRO A 120 -3.52 -0.68 30.60
CA PRO A 120 -2.72 -0.57 31.82
C PRO A 120 -2.03 -1.90 32.12
N GLY A 121 -0.72 -1.87 32.35
CA GLY A 121 0.09 -3.05 32.63
C GLY A 121 0.69 -3.74 31.40
N THR A 122 0.41 -3.25 30.18
CA THR A 122 1.09 -3.70 28.95
C THR A 122 2.14 -2.67 28.49
N PRO A 123 3.21 -3.08 27.78
CA PRO A 123 4.17 -2.14 27.22
C PRO A 123 3.48 -1.18 26.24
N ALA A 124 3.98 0.06 26.21
CA ALA A 124 3.57 1.09 25.27
C ALA A 124 4.30 0.96 23.94
#